data_AF-A0A8B8II15-F1
#
_entry.id   AF-A0A8B8II15-F1
#
_cell.length_a   1.000
_cell.length_b   1.000
_cell.length_c   1.000
_cell.angle_alpha   90.00
_cell.angle_beta   90.00
_cell.angle_gamma   90.00
#
_symmetry.space_group_name_H-M   'P 1'
#
loop_
_entity.id
_entity.type
_entity.pdbx_description
1 polymer ?
#
loop_
_entity_poly.entity_id
_entity_poly.type
_entity_poly.pdbx_seq_one_letter_code
_entity_poly.pdbx_strand_id
1 'polypeptide(L)'
;MGWSCVVARAVAFLLMLSRASALTSDIFAAGKSDKEILDNLLKNSRYDKRLLPPVDGVLTVNVSVLLLSLASPDESSLKYEVEFLLQQQWYDPRLRYSNQSHYDFLNAIHHHEDIWLPDTYFIMHGDFKDPIIPMHFALRIYRNGTINYLMRRHLILSCQGRLNIFPFDDPLCSFALESISYEQSAITYVWKNDEDTLRKSPSLTTLNAYLIQNQTIPCPIKASWRGNYSCLKVDLIFTRDRAFYFTTVFIPGIILVTSSFITFWLEWNAVPARSMIGVTTMLNFFTTSNGFRSTLPVVSNLTAMNVWDGVCMCFIYASLLEFVCVNYVGRKRPLHNVVYRPGENPVTQPGDKKRESTGAADLVTCTACTGAPGSCTHTTNNGGVSEPCFVQVRKKEPPHPIRVAKTIDVIARITFPTAYAVFLIFFFIHYKAFS
;
A
#
# COMPACT_ATOMS: atom_id res chain seq x y z
N MET A 1 -18.07 -102.89 -8.02
CA MET A 1 -18.73 -101.57 -7.85
C MET A 1 -17.79 -100.44 -7.37
N GLY A 2 -16.46 -100.55 -7.52
CA GLY A 2 -15.52 -99.56 -6.93
C GLY A 2 -14.91 -98.53 -7.90
N TRP A 3 -14.84 -98.81 -9.20
CA TRP A 3 -14.10 -97.96 -10.15
C TRP A 3 -14.86 -96.70 -10.58
N SER A 4 -16.18 -96.77 -10.73
CA SER A 4 -17.00 -95.63 -11.17
C SER A 4 -17.01 -94.46 -10.17
N CYS A 5 -16.83 -94.74 -8.87
CA CYS A 5 -16.83 -93.72 -7.83
C CYS A 5 -15.51 -92.93 -7.76
N VAL A 6 -14.38 -93.59 -8.07
CA VAL A 6 -13.05 -92.96 -8.10
C VAL A 6 -12.92 -92.02 -9.30
N VAL A 7 -13.41 -92.45 -10.48
CA VAL A 7 -13.41 -91.60 -11.69
C VAL A 7 -14.33 -90.38 -11.49
N ALA A 8 -15.51 -90.55 -10.90
CA ALA A 8 -16.41 -89.43 -10.62
C ALA A 8 -15.79 -88.41 -9.64
N ARG A 9 -15.08 -88.87 -8.61
CA ARG A 9 -14.35 -87.98 -7.68
C ARG A 9 -13.17 -87.28 -8.33
N ALA A 10 -12.41 -87.98 -9.19
CA ALA A 10 -11.30 -87.37 -9.93
C ALA A 10 -11.78 -86.32 -10.93
N VAL A 11 -12.88 -86.58 -11.65
CA VAL A 11 -13.50 -85.62 -12.57
C VAL A 11 -14.09 -84.43 -11.82
N ALA A 12 -14.73 -84.64 -10.67
CA ALA A 12 -15.20 -83.55 -9.82
C ALA A 12 -14.04 -82.70 -9.27
N PHE A 13 -12.92 -83.34 -8.87
CA PHE A 13 -11.73 -82.63 -8.41
C PHE A 13 -11.07 -81.84 -9.53
N LEU A 14 -10.98 -82.40 -10.75
CA LEU A 14 -10.48 -81.71 -11.95
C LEU A 14 -11.40 -80.56 -12.39
N LEU A 15 -12.73 -80.71 -12.26
CA LEU A 15 -13.71 -79.65 -12.53
C LEU A 15 -13.68 -78.55 -11.47
N MET A 16 -13.38 -78.89 -10.22
CA MET A 16 -13.18 -77.91 -9.14
C MET A 16 -11.83 -77.19 -9.29
N LEU A 17 -10.78 -77.88 -9.73
CA LEU A 17 -9.49 -77.27 -10.10
C LEU A 17 -9.61 -76.39 -11.34
N SER A 18 -10.39 -76.79 -12.36
CA SER A 18 -10.63 -75.94 -13.53
C SER A 18 -11.50 -74.72 -13.21
N ARG A 19 -12.51 -74.86 -12.33
CA ARG A 19 -13.26 -73.71 -11.78
C ARG A 19 -12.42 -72.82 -10.88
N ALA A 20 -11.51 -73.38 -10.09
CA ALA A 20 -10.57 -72.60 -9.27
C ALA A 20 -9.56 -71.84 -10.15
N SER A 21 -9.10 -72.47 -11.24
CA SER A 21 -8.21 -71.85 -12.24
C SER A 21 -8.94 -70.79 -13.09
N ALA A 22 -10.25 -70.91 -13.28
CA ALA A 22 -11.08 -69.92 -13.98
C ALA A 22 -11.51 -68.75 -13.08
N LEU A 23 -11.36 -68.85 -11.75
CA LEU A 23 -11.68 -67.77 -10.81
C LEU A 23 -10.54 -66.73 -10.69
N THR A 24 -9.36 -67.05 -11.20
CA THR A 24 -8.29 -66.08 -11.45
C THR A 24 -8.35 -65.62 -12.91
N SER A 25 -9.50 -65.09 -13.35
CA SER A 25 -9.43 -64.12 -14.43
C SER A 25 -8.60 -62.98 -13.88
N ASP A 26 -7.35 -62.83 -14.34
CA ASP A 26 -6.51 -61.70 -13.97
C ASP A 26 -7.36 -60.44 -14.13
N ILE A 27 -7.71 -59.78 -13.02
CA ILE A 27 -8.67 -58.66 -13.01
C ILE A 27 -8.18 -57.54 -13.94
N PHE A 28 -6.87 -57.55 -14.22
CA PHE A 28 -6.12 -56.65 -15.08
C PHE A 28 -5.54 -57.33 -16.34
N ALA A 29 -6.17 -58.40 -16.83
CA ALA A 29 -5.75 -59.12 -18.04
C ALA A 29 -5.74 -58.24 -19.31
N ALA A 30 -5.04 -58.72 -20.35
CA ALA A 30 -4.66 -57.91 -21.49
C ALA A 30 -5.89 -57.55 -22.34
N GLY A 31 -6.03 -56.28 -22.69
CA GLY A 31 -7.10 -55.77 -23.56
C GLY A 31 -8.26 -55.06 -22.85
N LYS A 32 -8.22 -54.89 -21.53
CA LYS A 32 -9.20 -54.06 -20.81
C LYS A 32 -8.97 -52.57 -21.04
N SER A 33 -10.06 -51.83 -21.20
CA SER A 33 -10.04 -50.37 -21.33
C SER A 33 -9.63 -49.70 -20.01
N ASP A 34 -8.96 -48.55 -20.07
CA ASP A 34 -8.62 -47.72 -18.90
C ASP A 34 -9.84 -47.45 -18.01
N LYS A 35 -11.03 -47.30 -18.62
CA LYS A 35 -12.30 -47.17 -17.91
C LYS A 35 -12.60 -48.40 -17.07
N GLU A 36 -12.50 -49.60 -17.64
CA GLU A 36 -12.77 -50.85 -16.93
C GLU A 36 -11.78 -51.07 -15.79
N ILE A 37 -10.52 -50.69 -15.98
CA ILE A 37 -9.51 -50.75 -14.93
C ILE A 37 -9.91 -49.82 -13.77
N LEU A 38 -10.28 -48.58 -14.08
CA LEU A 38 -10.70 -47.60 -13.07
C LEU A 38 -11.98 -48.01 -12.34
N ASP A 39 -13.00 -48.46 -13.06
CA ASP A 39 -14.26 -48.96 -12.49
C ASP A 39 -13.99 -50.16 -11.55
N ASN A 40 -13.05 -51.04 -11.90
CA ASN A 40 -12.65 -52.16 -11.03
C ASN A 40 -11.82 -51.73 -9.82
N LEU A 41 -11.00 -50.67 -9.95
CA LEU A 41 -10.23 -50.10 -8.84
C LEU A 41 -11.15 -49.42 -7.81
N LEU A 42 -12.18 -48.71 -8.29
CA LEU A 42 -13.10 -47.92 -7.46
C LEU A 42 -14.35 -48.69 -7.00
N LYS A 43 -14.39 -50.01 -7.18
CA LYS A 43 -15.48 -50.82 -6.62
C LYS A 43 -15.56 -50.65 -5.10
N ASN A 44 -16.77 -50.39 -4.59
CA ASN A 44 -17.03 -50.23 -3.15
C ASN A 44 -16.57 -51.42 -2.29
N SER A 45 -16.45 -52.62 -2.87
CA SER A 45 -15.92 -53.80 -2.16
C SER A 45 -14.40 -53.77 -1.96
N ARG A 46 -13.68 -52.93 -2.70
CA ARG A 46 -12.21 -52.84 -2.71
C ARG A 46 -11.71 -51.49 -2.21
N TYR A 47 -12.39 -50.40 -2.53
CA TYR A 47 -11.96 -49.05 -2.25
C TYR A 47 -13.00 -48.30 -1.41
N ASP A 48 -12.56 -47.79 -0.26
CA ASP A 48 -13.33 -46.86 0.56
C ASP A 48 -12.56 -45.55 0.70
N LYS A 49 -13.09 -44.50 0.07
CA LYS A 49 -12.52 -43.15 0.08
C LYS A 49 -12.53 -42.48 1.45
N ARG A 50 -13.27 -43.01 2.43
CA ARG A 50 -13.33 -42.45 3.79
C ARG A 50 -12.12 -42.84 4.63
N LEU A 51 -11.42 -43.91 4.22
CA LEU A 51 -10.26 -44.43 4.92
C LEU A 51 -8.98 -43.81 4.36
N LEU A 52 -8.11 -43.38 5.27
CA LEU A 52 -6.75 -42.96 4.97
C LEU A 52 -6.02 -44.06 4.18
N PRO A 53 -5.24 -43.73 3.13
CA PRO A 53 -4.42 -44.70 2.42
C PRO A 53 -3.55 -45.52 3.38
N PRO A 54 -3.59 -46.86 3.30
CA PRO A 54 -2.84 -47.72 4.22
C PRO A 54 -1.37 -47.77 3.80
N VAL A 55 -0.56 -46.86 4.34
CA VAL A 55 0.88 -46.79 4.10
C VAL A 55 1.65 -47.19 5.36
N ASP A 56 2.84 -47.77 5.17
CA ASP A 56 3.74 -48.09 6.27
C ASP A 56 4.36 -46.78 6.82
N GLY A 57 3.78 -46.26 7.90
CA GLY A 57 4.22 -45.01 8.53
C GLY A 57 3.34 -43.81 8.18
N VAL A 58 3.95 -42.66 7.95
CA VAL A 58 3.26 -41.38 7.72
C VAL A 58 3.01 -41.17 6.22
N LEU A 59 1.78 -40.81 5.85
CA LEU A 59 1.47 -40.46 4.47
C LEU A 59 2.12 -39.12 4.11
N THR A 60 3.03 -39.14 3.14
CA THR A 60 3.67 -37.93 2.64
C THR A 60 2.91 -37.38 1.44
N VAL A 61 2.52 -36.11 1.51
CA VAL A 61 1.88 -35.38 0.41
C VAL A 61 2.86 -34.33 -0.12
N ASN A 62 3.39 -34.57 -1.32
CA ASN A 62 4.25 -33.63 -2.00
C ASN A 62 3.41 -32.51 -2.63
N VAL A 63 3.79 -31.26 -2.36
CA VAL A 63 3.06 -30.08 -2.82
C VAL A 63 3.95 -29.20 -3.68
N SER A 64 3.38 -28.70 -4.77
CA SER A 64 3.96 -27.62 -5.56
C SER A 64 2.89 -26.61 -5.99
N VAL A 65 3.28 -25.34 -6.08
CA VAL A 65 2.39 -24.21 -6.39
C VAL A 65 2.87 -23.53 -7.67
N LEU A 66 1.95 -23.29 -8.61
CA LEU A 66 2.21 -22.53 -9.83
C LEU A 66 1.35 -21.27 -9.85
N LEU A 67 1.97 -20.10 -9.75
CA LEU A 67 1.28 -18.81 -9.80
C LEU A 67 0.80 -18.51 -11.23
N LEU A 68 -0.50 -18.25 -11.38
CA LEU A 68 -1.17 -17.94 -12.64
C LEU A 68 -1.46 -16.46 -12.81
N SER A 69 -2.01 -15.82 -11.77
CA SER A 69 -2.36 -14.40 -11.81
C SER A 69 -2.18 -13.78 -10.43
N LEU A 70 -1.78 -12.51 -10.43
CA LEU A 70 -1.68 -11.68 -9.24
C LEU A 70 -2.37 -10.35 -9.54
N ALA A 71 -3.35 -9.99 -8.71
CA ALA A 71 -4.07 -8.74 -8.90
C ALA A 71 -4.31 -8.02 -7.58
N SER A 72 -4.49 -6.71 -7.64
CA SER A 72 -5.13 -5.94 -6.58
C SER A 72 -6.33 -5.20 -7.18
N PRO A 73 -7.51 -5.18 -6.53
CA PRO A 73 -8.68 -4.48 -7.06
C PRO A 73 -8.42 -3.00 -7.35
N ASP A 74 -7.59 -2.36 -6.51
CA ASP A 74 -7.21 -0.96 -6.58
C ASP A 74 -5.83 -0.75 -5.94
N GLU A 75 -5.12 0.30 -6.32
CA GLU A 75 -3.76 0.61 -5.83
C GLU A 75 -3.74 0.94 -4.33
N SER A 76 -4.87 1.43 -3.80
CA SER A 76 -5.13 1.72 -2.39
C SER A 76 -5.55 0.50 -1.56
N SER A 77 -5.84 -0.63 -2.20
CA SER A 77 -6.37 -1.80 -1.50
C SER A 77 -5.36 -2.42 -0.54
N LEU A 78 -5.88 -3.02 0.52
CA LEU A 78 -5.16 -3.99 1.35
C LEU A 78 -5.45 -5.43 0.92
N LYS A 79 -6.27 -5.62 -0.12
CA LYS A 79 -6.67 -6.92 -0.65
C LYS A 79 -5.88 -7.24 -1.91
N TYR A 80 -5.34 -8.45 -1.95
CA TYR A 80 -4.56 -8.99 -3.05
C TYR A 80 -5.18 -10.31 -3.49
N GLU A 81 -5.52 -10.40 -4.77
CA GLU A 81 -6.03 -11.59 -5.40
C GLU A 81 -4.86 -12.42 -5.93
N VAL A 82 -4.82 -13.69 -5.53
CA VAL A 82 -3.77 -14.63 -5.92
C VAL A 82 -4.44 -15.85 -6.52
N GLU A 83 -4.10 -16.12 -7.77
CA GLU A 83 -4.57 -17.28 -8.48
C GLU A 83 -3.42 -18.22 -8.80
N PHE A 84 -3.59 -19.49 -8.50
CA PHE A 84 -2.55 -20.50 -8.68
C PHE A 84 -3.12 -21.88 -8.95
N LEU A 85 -2.28 -22.75 -9.53
CA LEU A 85 -2.49 -24.18 -9.52
C LEU A 85 -1.79 -24.80 -8.32
N LEU A 86 -2.52 -25.55 -7.52
CA LEU A 86 -1.98 -26.42 -6.49
C LEU A 86 -1.86 -27.82 -7.05
N GLN A 87 -0.65 -28.36 -7.07
CA GLN A 87 -0.37 -29.74 -7.41
C GLN A 87 -0.06 -30.51 -6.13
N GLN A 88 -0.71 -31.65 -5.96
CA GLN A 88 -0.56 -32.54 -4.82
C GLN A 88 -0.28 -33.94 -5.32
N GLN A 89 0.73 -34.59 -4.74
CA GLN A 89 1.13 -35.93 -5.11
C GLN A 89 1.30 -36.78 -3.85
N TRP A 90 0.61 -37.91 -3.80
CA TRP A 90 0.69 -38.88 -2.70
C TRP A 90 0.63 -40.31 -3.26
N TYR A 91 0.80 -41.28 -2.38
CA TYR A 91 0.83 -42.69 -2.72
C TYR A 91 -0.35 -43.42 -2.05
N ASP A 92 -1.15 -44.14 -2.85
CA ASP A 92 -2.23 -45.01 -2.35
C ASP A 92 -2.04 -46.45 -2.90
N PRO A 93 -1.62 -47.40 -2.05
CA PRO A 93 -1.42 -48.79 -2.46
C PRO A 93 -2.67 -49.47 -3.02
N ARG A 94 -3.86 -49.03 -2.59
CA ARG A 94 -5.14 -49.67 -2.98
C ARG A 94 -5.42 -49.48 -4.47
N LEU A 95 -4.90 -48.39 -5.05
CA LEU A 95 -5.10 -48.00 -6.45
C LEU A 95 -3.99 -48.51 -7.38
N ARG A 96 -3.13 -49.42 -6.90
CA ARG A 96 -2.16 -50.13 -7.75
C ARG A 96 -2.86 -51.04 -8.77
N TYR A 97 -2.30 -51.05 -9.97
CA TYR A 97 -2.74 -51.89 -11.08
C TYR A 97 -1.54 -52.31 -11.95
N SER A 98 -1.66 -53.43 -12.67
CA SER A 98 -0.56 -54.01 -13.45
C SER A 98 -0.43 -53.41 -14.86
N ASN A 99 0.78 -53.54 -15.43
CA ASN A 99 1.26 -52.95 -16.70
C ASN A 99 0.56 -53.47 -17.98
N GLN A 100 -0.74 -53.23 -18.15
CA GLN A 100 -1.46 -53.69 -19.35
C GLN A 100 -2.31 -52.59 -20.04
N SER A 101 -2.29 -51.35 -19.51
CA SER A 101 -2.83 -50.16 -20.18
C SER A 101 -1.84 -49.58 -21.20
N HIS A 102 -2.35 -48.98 -22.28
CA HIS A 102 -1.51 -48.31 -23.28
C HIS A 102 -0.78 -47.08 -22.71
N TYR A 103 -1.44 -46.35 -21.80
CA TYR A 103 -0.90 -45.14 -21.18
C TYR A 103 -0.22 -45.41 -19.84
N ASP A 104 0.68 -44.51 -19.45
CA ASP A 104 1.44 -44.58 -18.19
C ASP A 104 0.61 -44.28 -16.93
N PHE A 105 -0.55 -43.64 -17.11
CA PHE A 105 -1.48 -43.27 -16.04
C PHE A 105 -2.93 -43.40 -16.49
N LEU A 106 -3.83 -43.62 -15.54
CA LEU A 106 -5.28 -43.50 -15.73
C LEU A 106 -5.71 -42.06 -15.45
N ASN A 107 -6.54 -41.50 -16.34
CA ASN A 107 -7.18 -40.21 -16.10
C ASN A 107 -8.47 -40.41 -15.30
N ALA A 108 -8.47 -39.98 -14.04
CA ALA A 108 -9.57 -40.15 -13.10
C ALA A 108 -10.27 -38.81 -12.76
N ILE A 109 -10.13 -37.78 -13.60
CA ILE A 109 -10.69 -36.43 -13.32
C ILE A 109 -12.19 -36.43 -12.96
N HIS A 110 -12.99 -37.28 -13.61
CA HIS A 110 -14.42 -37.40 -13.35
C HIS A 110 -14.75 -38.18 -12.07
N HIS A 111 -13.76 -38.80 -11.44
CA HIS A 111 -13.87 -39.59 -10.21
C HIS A 111 -13.20 -38.92 -9.01
N HIS A 112 -12.98 -37.61 -9.06
CA HIS A 112 -12.38 -36.85 -7.95
C HIS A 112 -13.20 -36.94 -6.66
N GLU A 113 -14.52 -37.16 -6.75
CA GLU A 113 -15.37 -37.40 -5.59
C GLU A 113 -15.29 -38.85 -5.07
N ASP A 114 -14.86 -39.81 -5.90
CA ASP A 114 -14.84 -41.25 -5.56
C ASP A 114 -13.50 -41.70 -4.97
N ILE A 115 -12.47 -40.88 -5.09
CA ILE A 115 -11.10 -41.15 -4.65
C ILE A 115 -10.82 -40.37 -3.36
N TRP A 116 -10.05 -40.97 -2.44
CA TRP A 116 -9.57 -40.25 -1.25
C TRP A 116 -8.64 -39.13 -1.70
N LEU A 117 -8.92 -37.89 -1.25
CA LEU A 117 -8.08 -36.72 -1.48
C LEU A 117 -7.58 -36.20 -0.12
N PRO A 118 -6.34 -35.66 -0.04
CA PRO A 118 -5.85 -35.04 1.18
C PRO A 118 -6.69 -33.80 1.52
N ASP A 119 -7.09 -33.69 2.79
CA ASP A 119 -8.01 -32.70 3.34
C ASP A 119 -7.31 -31.35 3.60
N THR A 120 -6.79 -30.77 2.52
CA THR A 120 -5.91 -29.60 2.56
C THR A 120 -6.71 -28.33 2.80
N TYR A 121 -6.51 -27.74 3.97
CA TYR A 121 -7.09 -26.48 4.42
C TYR A 121 -6.11 -25.33 4.22
N PHE A 122 -6.64 -24.16 3.86
CA PHE A 122 -5.87 -22.95 3.67
C PHE A 122 -6.00 -22.05 4.89
N ILE A 123 -4.87 -21.78 5.55
CA ILE A 123 -4.77 -20.80 6.63
C ILE A 123 -4.31 -19.49 6.02
N MET A 124 -5.16 -18.47 6.06
CA MET A 124 -4.87 -17.17 5.47
C MET A 124 -5.59 -16.07 6.23
N HIS A 125 -5.18 -14.83 6.00
CA HIS A 125 -5.96 -13.65 6.37
C HIS A 125 -6.62 -13.15 5.11
N GLY A 126 -7.95 -13.18 5.05
CA GLY A 126 -8.72 -12.94 3.83
C GLY A 126 -9.77 -14.02 3.60
N ASP A 127 -10.12 -14.26 2.34
CA ASP A 127 -11.20 -15.18 1.96
C ASP A 127 -10.91 -15.88 0.62
N PHE A 128 -11.69 -16.90 0.27
CA PHE A 128 -11.71 -17.44 -1.08
C PHE A 128 -12.49 -16.52 -2.01
N LYS A 129 -12.02 -16.38 -3.25
CA LYS A 129 -12.84 -15.73 -4.28
C LYS A 129 -13.90 -16.72 -4.78
N ASP A 130 -15.13 -16.26 -4.95
CA ASP A 130 -16.18 -17.09 -5.54
C ASP A 130 -15.78 -17.55 -6.96
N PRO A 131 -15.98 -18.84 -7.30
CA PRO A 131 -16.53 -19.91 -6.46
C PRO A 131 -15.51 -20.50 -5.46
N ILE A 132 -15.98 -20.79 -4.24
CA ILE A 132 -15.16 -21.41 -3.16
C ILE A 132 -14.65 -22.81 -3.55
N ILE A 133 -15.42 -23.54 -4.36
CA ILE A 133 -15.09 -24.89 -4.81
C ILE A 133 -13.94 -24.82 -5.83
N PRO A 134 -12.87 -25.61 -5.66
CA PRO A 134 -11.75 -25.60 -6.60
C PRO A 134 -12.17 -26.07 -7.98
N MET A 135 -11.51 -25.55 -9.02
CA MET A 135 -11.62 -26.14 -10.35
C MET A 135 -10.59 -27.26 -10.50
N HIS A 136 -11.06 -28.49 -10.67
CA HIS A 136 -10.22 -29.67 -10.87
C HIS A 136 -9.66 -29.70 -12.30
N PHE A 137 -8.33 -29.71 -12.45
CA PHE A 137 -7.66 -29.69 -13.76
C PHE A 137 -7.20 -31.07 -14.22
N ALA A 138 -6.68 -31.88 -13.30
CA ALA A 138 -6.23 -33.23 -13.60
C ALA A 138 -6.23 -34.10 -12.34
N LEU A 139 -6.60 -35.37 -12.51
CA LEU A 139 -6.38 -36.42 -11.52
C LEU A 139 -5.79 -37.62 -12.26
N ARG A 140 -4.52 -37.92 -12.02
CA ARG A 140 -3.77 -38.96 -12.71
C ARG A 140 -3.35 -40.03 -11.72
N ILE A 141 -3.71 -41.27 -11.97
CA ILE A 141 -3.32 -42.42 -11.16
C ILE A 141 -2.25 -43.19 -11.93
N TYR A 142 -1.04 -43.25 -11.41
CA TYR A 142 0.06 -43.99 -11.97
C TYR A 142 -0.02 -45.46 -11.56
N ARG A 143 0.56 -46.34 -12.40
CA ARG A 143 0.56 -47.81 -12.21
C ARG A 143 1.09 -48.26 -10.85
N ASN A 144 2.09 -47.53 -10.34
CA ASN A 144 2.66 -47.80 -9.04
C ASN A 144 1.74 -47.44 -7.86
N GLY A 145 0.59 -46.78 -8.07
CA GLY A 145 -0.31 -46.31 -7.01
C GLY A 145 -0.05 -44.86 -6.59
N THR A 146 0.88 -44.17 -7.25
CA THR A 146 1.08 -42.73 -7.05
C THR A 146 -0.05 -41.97 -7.71
N ILE A 147 -0.58 -40.96 -7.04
CA ILE A 147 -1.66 -40.12 -7.54
C ILE A 147 -1.12 -38.70 -7.66
N ASN A 148 -1.40 -38.06 -8.79
CA ASN A 148 -1.11 -36.66 -9.01
C ASN A 148 -2.42 -35.91 -9.26
N TYR A 149 -2.70 -34.93 -8.42
CA TYR A 149 -3.92 -34.15 -8.42
C TYR A 149 -3.56 -32.67 -8.60
N LEU A 150 -4.18 -32.05 -9.59
CA LEU A 150 -3.96 -30.66 -9.95
C LEU A 150 -5.30 -29.92 -9.87
N MET A 151 -5.33 -28.85 -9.09
CA MET A 151 -6.51 -27.97 -8.97
C MET A 151 -6.13 -26.51 -9.03
N ARG A 152 -7.04 -25.67 -9.51
CA ARG A 152 -6.90 -24.20 -9.50
C ARG A 152 -7.61 -23.63 -8.29
N ARG A 153 -6.94 -22.68 -7.64
CA ARG A 153 -7.44 -21.96 -6.47
C ARG A 153 -7.28 -20.46 -6.69
N HIS A 154 -8.23 -19.72 -6.15
CA HIS A 154 -8.25 -18.26 -6.16
C HIS A 154 -8.46 -17.77 -4.73
N LEU A 155 -7.44 -17.14 -4.17
CA LEU A 155 -7.47 -16.58 -2.82
C LEU A 155 -7.50 -15.05 -2.89
N ILE A 156 -8.25 -14.44 -1.98
CA ILE A 156 -8.20 -13.01 -1.69
C ILE A 156 -7.47 -12.86 -0.37
N LEU A 157 -6.21 -12.47 -0.41
CA LEU A 157 -5.38 -12.24 0.76
C LEU A 157 -5.54 -10.79 1.23
N SER A 158 -5.87 -10.60 2.50
CA SER A 158 -5.90 -9.31 3.18
C SER A 158 -4.60 -9.13 3.95
N CYS A 159 -3.70 -8.32 3.41
CA CYS A 159 -2.35 -8.17 3.93
C CYS A 159 -2.11 -6.73 4.36
N GLN A 160 -1.72 -6.56 5.61
CA GLN A 160 -1.36 -5.27 6.15
C GLN A 160 0.16 -5.12 6.09
N GLY A 161 0.63 -4.27 5.18
CA GLY A 161 2.02 -3.85 5.17
C GLY A 161 2.33 -2.86 6.29
N ARG A 162 3.44 -2.15 6.14
CA ARG A 162 3.88 -1.13 7.10
C ARG A 162 3.08 0.15 6.87
N LEU A 163 1.87 0.21 7.41
CA LEU A 163 0.95 1.35 7.23
C LEU A 163 1.53 2.70 7.69
N ASN A 164 2.51 2.67 8.61
CA ASN A 164 3.19 3.88 9.07
C ASN A 164 3.95 4.61 7.96
N ILE A 165 4.45 3.87 6.95
CA ILE A 165 5.16 4.41 5.79
C ILE A 165 4.33 4.31 4.50
N PHE A 166 3.03 4.04 4.61
CA PHE A 166 2.13 3.97 3.47
C PHE A 166 2.22 5.24 2.61
N PRO A 167 2.37 5.16 1.28
CA PRO A 167 2.23 4.00 0.39
C PRO A 167 3.57 3.39 -0.06
N PHE A 168 4.67 3.74 0.62
CA PHE A 168 6.03 3.30 0.29
C PHE A 168 6.40 1.97 0.97
N ASP A 169 5.40 1.17 1.32
CA ASP A 169 5.57 -0.10 1.99
C ASP A 169 5.57 -1.30 1.02
N ASP A 170 6.26 -2.37 1.43
CA ASP A 170 6.24 -3.66 0.76
C ASP A 170 5.43 -4.65 1.61
N PRO A 171 4.12 -4.81 1.33
CA PRO A 171 3.28 -5.72 2.10
C PRO A 171 3.69 -7.18 1.89
N LEU A 172 3.83 -7.90 2.99
CA LEU A 172 4.01 -9.36 3.01
C LEU A 172 2.64 -10.04 3.14
N CYS A 173 2.24 -10.73 2.08
CA CYS A 173 1.08 -11.61 2.08
C CYS A 173 1.51 -13.04 2.31
N SER A 174 0.79 -13.76 3.17
CA SER A 174 1.09 -15.17 3.41
C SER A 174 -0.17 -16.02 3.45
N PHE A 175 -0.09 -17.20 2.87
CA PHE A 175 -1.07 -18.27 3.08
C PHE A 175 -0.33 -19.56 3.39
N ALA A 176 -0.96 -20.43 4.17
CA ALA A 176 -0.42 -21.73 4.51
C ALA A 176 -1.42 -22.84 4.20
N LEU A 177 -0.90 -24.04 4.03
CA LEU A 177 -1.59 -25.28 3.73
C LEU A 177 -1.38 -26.22 4.90
N GLU A 178 -2.46 -26.76 5.45
CA GLU A 178 -2.46 -27.69 6.57
C GLU A 178 -3.53 -28.77 6.34
N SER A 179 -3.43 -29.94 6.99
CA SER A 179 -4.54 -30.90 7.02
C SER A 179 -5.58 -30.45 8.04
N ILE A 180 -6.87 -30.54 7.70
CA ILE A 180 -7.92 -30.19 8.66
C ILE A 180 -8.15 -31.27 9.73
N SER A 181 -7.99 -32.55 9.39
CA SER A 181 -8.35 -33.68 10.28
C SER A 181 -7.16 -34.46 10.81
N TYR A 182 -6.04 -34.49 10.09
CA TYR A 182 -4.92 -35.39 10.39
C TYR A 182 -3.69 -34.66 10.89
N GLU A 183 -3.19 -35.08 12.05
CA GLU A 183 -1.93 -34.59 12.61
C GLU A 183 -0.72 -35.04 11.79
N GLN A 184 0.44 -34.45 12.09
CA GLN A 184 1.73 -34.77 11.47
C GLN A 184 2.10 -36.26 11.57
N SER A 185 1.60 -36.95 12.60
CA SER A 185 1.79 -38.40 12.81
C SER A 185 1.09 -39.26 11.75
N ALA A 186 0.08 -38.75 11.07
CA ALA A 186 -0.67 -39.46 10.04
C ALA A 186 -0.39 -38.90 8.63
N ILE A 187 -0.37 -37.57 8.48
CA ILE A 187 -0.11 -36.89 7.19
C ILE A 187 0.97 -35.84 7.36
N THR A 188 1.99 -35.87 6.51
CA THR A 188 3.01 -34.83 6.41
C THR A 188 3.00 -34.22 5.01
N TYR A 189 2.84 -32.89 4.96
CA TYR A 189 2.99 -32.12 3.74
C TYR A 189 4.45 -31.73 3.56
N VAL A 190 4.98 -31.93 2.35
CA VAL A 190 6.37 -31.61 2.01
C VAL A 190 6.39 -30.83 0.71
N TRP A 191 7.18 -29.76 0.67
CA TRP A 191 7.46 -29.06 -0.58
C TRP A 191 8.21 -30.00 -1.52
N LYS A 192 7.77 -30.12 -2.77
CA LYS A 192 8.47 -30.96 -3.75
C LYS A 192 9.91 -30.44 -3.94
N ASN A 193 10.93 -31.19 -3.51
CA ASN A 193 12.35 -30.79 -3.37
C ASN A 193 13.10 -30.28 -4.64
N ASP A 194 12.39 -29.96 -5.72
CA ASP A 194 12.95 -29.38 -6.93
C ASP A 194 13.06 -27.85 -6.79
N GLU A 195 13.87 -27.19 -7.64
CA GLU A 195 13.89 -25.71 -7.80
C GLU A 195 12.51 -25.11 -8.17
N ASP A 196 11.53 -25.98 -8.42
CA ASP A 196 10.21 -25.74 -8.97
C ASP A 196 9.06 -25.73 -7.92
N THR A 197 9.34 -25.64 -6.61
CA THR A 197 8.29 -25.64 -5.56
C THR A 197 7.26 -24.54 -5.74
N LEU A 198 7.71 -23.34 -6.14
CA LEU A 198 6.88 -22.17 -6.39
C LEU A 198 7.31 -21.50 -7.70
N ARG A 199 6.63 -21.86 -8.79
CA ARG A 199 6.92 -21.31 -10.13
C ARG A 199 5.99 -20.15 -10.46
N LYS A 200 6.52 -19.17 -11.18
CA LYS A 200 5.71 -18.21 -11.95
C LYS A 200 5.35 -18.87 -13.27
N SER A 201 4.07 -18.87 -13.65
CA SER A 201 3.70 -19.32 -15.00
C SER A 201 4.32 -18.40 -16.07
N PRO A 202 4.71 -18.92 -17.24
CA PRO A 202 5.18 -18.09 -18.35
C PRO A 202 4.14 -17.07 -18.83
N SER A 203 2.85 -17.35 -18.56
CA SER A 203 1.71 -16.50 -18.89
C SER A 203 1.18 -15.74 -17.67
N LEU A 204 2.02 -15.53 -16.65
CA LEU A 204 1.62 -14.86 -15.41
C LEU A 204 1.09 -13.46 -15.73
N THR A 205 -0.20 -13.24 -15.47
CA THR A 205 -0.81 -11.92 -15.60
C THR A 205 -0.69 -11.18 -14.27
N THR A 206 -0.10 -9.99 -14.30
CA THR A 206 -0.05 -9.10 -13.14
C THR A 206 -0.91 -7.87 -13.42
N LEU A 207 -1.92 -7.63 -12.58
CA LEU A 207 -2.79 -6.47 -12.70
C LEU A 207 -2.71 -5.63 -11.41
N ASN A 208 -2.04 -4.49 -11.47
CA ASN A 208 -1.88 -3.56 -10.34
C ASN A 208 -1.17 -4.15 -9.10
N ALA A 209 -0.66 -5.38 -9.19
CA ALA A 209 0.10 -6.06 -8.14
C ALA A 209 1.46 -6.51 -8.68
N TYR A 210 2.53 -6.04 -8.05
CA TYR A 210 3.90 -6.35 -8.46
C TYR A 210 4.57 -7.23 -7.40
N LEU A 211 4.86 -8.48 -7.74
CA LEU A 211 5.53 -9.42 -6.83
C LEU A 211 7.05 -9.25 -6.89
N ILE A 212 7.64 -8.83 -5.77
CA ILE A 212 9.09 -8.64 -5.61
C ILE A 212 9.76 -9.97 -5.33
N GLN A 213 9.26 -10.69 -4.33
CA GLN A 213 9.89 -11.89 -3.81
C GLN A 213 8.83 -12.90 -3.37
N ASN A 214 9.17 -14.18 -3.48
CA ASN A 214 8.39 -15.24 -2.90
C ASN A 214 9.31 -16.21 -2.14
N GLN A 215 8.73 -16.93 -1.17
CA GLN A 215 9.43 -17.98 -0.45
C GLN A 215 8.45 -19.04 0.03
N THR A 216 8.92 -20.28 0.07
CA THR A 216 8.19 -21.44 0.60
C THR A 216 8.91 -21.95 1.84
N ILE A 217 8.22 -21.98 2.97
CA ILE A 217 8.80 -22.41 4.26
C ILE A 217 7.85 -23.37 4.97
N PRO A 218 8.36 -24.32 5.78
CA PRO A 218 7.51 -25.03 6.73
C PRO A 218 7.03 -24.06 7.80
N CYS A 219 5.80 -24.24 8.28
CA CYS A 219 5.28 -23.41 9.36
C CYS A 219 6.08 -23.68 10.64
N PRO A 220 6.42 -22.64 11.44
CA PRO A 220 7.01 -22.87 12.75
C PRO A 220 6.01 -23.65 13.59
N ILE A 221 6.44 -24.78 14.16
CA ILE A 221 5.63 -25.61 15.06
C ILE A 221 5.31 -24.75 16.28
N LYS A 222 4.13 -24.15 16.28
CA LYS A 222 3.58 -23.50 17.47
C LYS A 222 2.70 -24.54 18.12
N ALA A 223 3.05 -24.96 19.34
CA ALA A 223 2.16 -25.76 20.17
C ALA A 223 0.85 -24.98 20.34
N SER A 224 -0.10 -25.28 19.45
CA SER A 224 -1.41 -24.67 19.39
C SER A 224 -2.37 -25.53 20.19
N TRP A 225 -3.49 -24.94 20.59
CA TRP A 225 -4.64 -25.64 21.18
C TRP A 225 -5.18 -26.78 20.30
N ARG A 226 -4.78 -26.83 19.01
CA ARG A 226 -5.29 -27.76 18.02
C ARG A 226 -4.49 -29.07 17.91
N GLY A 227 -3.22 -29.13 18.33
CA GLY A 227 -2.35 -30.31 18.15
C GLY A 227 -1.14 -30.04 17.26
N ASN A 228 -0.39 -31.09 16.88
CA ASN A 228 0.79 -30.98 16.01
C ASN A 228 0.47 -31.37 14.56
N TYR A 229 0.21 -30.37 13.71
CA TYR A 229 -0.13 -30.55 12.30
C TYR A 229 1.04 -30.16 11.39
N SER A 230 1.18 -30.88 10.28
CA SER A 230 2.13 -30.51 9.24
C SER A 230 1.58 -29.34 8.42
N CYS A 231 2.35 -28.26 8.33
CA CYS A 231 1.93 -27.04 7.67
C CYS A 231 3.02 -26.49 6.72
N LEU A 232 2.61 -26.10 5.52
CA LEU A 232 3.45 -25.49 4.49
C LEU A 232 2.99 -24.06 4.23
N LYS A 233 3.91 -23.09 4.30
CA LYS A 233 3.61 -21.67 4.17
C LYS A 233 4.25 -21.08 2.91
N VAL A 234 3.47 -20.26 2.21
CA VAL A 234 3.90 -19.44 1.07
C VAL A 234 3.85 -17.98 1.50
N ASP A 235 4.96 -17.29 1.28
CA ASP A 235 5.10 -15.86 1.52
C ASP A 235 5.30 -15.16 0.17
N LEU A 236 4.49 -14.13 -0.07
CA LEU A 236 4.46 -13.31 -1.28
C LEU A 236 4.67 -11.85 -0.86
N ILE A 237 5.78 -11.26 -1.30
CA ILE A 237 6.10 -9.86 -1.02
C ILE A 237 5.71 -9.03 -2.25
N PHE A 238 4.76 -8.13 -2.07
CA PHE A 238 4.31 -7.21 -3.10
C PHE A 238 4.94 -5.83 -2.92
N THR A 239 5.07 -5.06 -4.01
CA THR A 239 5.28 -3.60 -3.98
C THR A 239 4.04 -2.89 -4.49
N ARG A 240 3.71 -1.76 -3.87
CA ARG A 240 2.71 -0.82 -4.39
C ARG A 240 3.28 -0.04 -5.57
N ASP A 241 2.41 0.37 -6.48
CA ASP A 241 2.79 1.30 -7.53
C ASP A 241 2.95 2.71 -6.96
N ARG A 242 4.20 3.13 -6.73
CA ARG A 242 4.50 4.45 -6.20
C ARG A 242 4.14 5.56 -7.19
N ALA A 243 4.20 5.31 -8.49
CA ALA A 243 3.96 6.31 -9.53
C ALA A 243 2.50 6.79 -9.51
N PHE A 244 1.55 5.89 -9.22
CA PHE A 244 0.15 6.24 -9.01
C PHE A 244 0.00 7.29 -7.89
N TYR A 245 0.60 7.06 -6.72
CA TYR A 245 0.50 8.00 -5.60
C TYR A 245 1.23 9.33 -5.86
N PHE A 246 2.37 9.30 -6.57
CA PHE A 246 3.05 10.53 -6.98
C PHE A 246 2.19 11.40 -7.90
N THR A 247 1.56 10.80 -8.90
CA THR A 247 0.78 11.52 -9.91
C THR A 247 -0.59 11.97 -9.40
N THR A 248 -1.24 11.21 -8.52
CA THR A 248 -2.61 11.47 -8.07
C THR A 248 -2.70 12.21 -6.74
N VAL A 249 -1.70 12.08 -5.87
CA VAL A 249 -1.71 12.66 -4.50
C VAL A 249 -0.63 13.72 -4.34
N PHE A 250 0.64 13.33 -4.50
CA PHE A 250 1.76 14.20 -4.13
C PHE A 250 1.94 15.38 -5.09
N ILE A 251 1.92 15.16 -6.42
CA ILE A 251 2.08 16.23 -7.41
C ILE A 251 0.94 17.26 -7.32
N PRO A 252 -0.35 16.87 -7.33
CA PRO A 252 -1.45 17.83 -7.15
C PRO A 252 -1.35 18.58 -5.80
N GLY A 253 -0.97 17.90 -4.72
CA GLY A 253 -0.77 18.52 -3.41
C GLY A 253 0.32 19.61 -3.43
N ILE A 254 1.48 19.32 -4.04
CA ILE A 254 2.57 20.29 -4.21
C ILE A 254 2.11 21.50 -5.03
N ILE A 255 1.38 21.27 -6.12
CA ILE A 255 0.83 22.35 -6.96
C ILE A 255 -0.13 23.23 -6.15
N LEU A 256 -1.01 22.64 -5.35
CA LEU A 256 -1.95 23.39 -4.52
C LEU A 256 -1.23 24.22 -3.44
N VAL A 257 -0.27 23.64 -2.72
CA VAL A 257 0.50 24.37 -1.70
C VAL A 257 1.29 25.52 -2.34
N THR A 258 2.00 25.27 -3.43
CA THR A 258 2.78 26.31 -4.13
C THR A 258 1.90 27.39 -4.75
N SER A 259 0.71 27.04 -5.26
CA SER A 259 -0.26 28.02 -5.75
C SER A 259 -0.77 28.97 -4.66
N SER A 260 -0.86 28.50 -3.41
CA SER A 260 -1.22 29.36 -2.27
C SER A 260 -0.16 30.46 -2.03
N PHE A 261 1.11 30.21 -2.36
CA PHE A 261 2.20 31.19 -2.21
C PHE A 261 2.19 32.30 -3.27
N ILE A 262 1.45 32.11 -4.37
CA ILE A 262 1.27 33.13 -5.40
C ILE A 262 0.65 34.39 -4.78
N THR A 263 -0.19 34.23 -3.75
CA THR A 263 -0.84 35.35 -3.05
C THR A 263 0.15 36.37 -2.47
N PHE A 264 1.37 35.96 -2.07
CA PHE A 264 2.40 36.86 -1.54
C PHE A 264 2.99 37.80 -2.60
N TRP A 265 2.88 37.43 -3.88
CA TRP A 265 3.38 38.22 -5.00
C TRP A 265 2.35 39.26 -5.46
N LEU A 266 1.08 39.08 -5.12
CA LEU A 266 0.03 40.04 -5.42
C LEU A 266 0.11 41.25 -4.51
N GLU A 267 -0.22 42.41 -5.10
CA GLU A 267 -0.34 43.65 -4.35
C GLU A 267 -1.39 43.55 -3.22
N TRP A 268 -1.12 44.19 -2.09
CA TRP A 268 -2.00 44.19 -0.90
C TRP A 268 -3.40 44.80 -1.16
N ASN A 269 -3.54 45.62 -2.20
CA ASN A 269 -4.80 46.23 -2.65
C ASN A 269 -5.71 45.24 -3.39
N ALA A 270 -5.18 44.14 -3.94
CA ALA A 270 -5.89 43.15 -4.73
C ALA A 270 -6.60 42.11 -3.84
N VAL A 271 -7.40 42.60 -2.88
CA VAL A 271 -8.10 41.80 -1.86
C VAL A 271 -8.99 40.71 -2.48
N PRO A 272 -9.80 40.97 -3.53
CA PRO A 272 -10.65 39.93 -4.12
C PRO A 272 -9.83 38.77 -4.71
N ALA A 273 -8.72 39.07 -5.38
CA ALA A 273 -7.86 38.06 -5.99
C ALA A 273 -7.14 37.20 -4.94
N ARG A 274 -6.53 37.83 -3.91
CA ARG A 274 -5.83 37.11 -2.83
C ARG A 274 -6.79 36.22 -2.03
N SER A 275 -7.97 36.74 -1.66
CA SER A 275 -8.98 35.96 -0.93
C SER A 275 -9.52 34.78 -1.75
N MET A 276 -9.78 35.00 -3.05
CA MET A 276 -10.28 33.95 -3.93
C MET A 276 -9.26 32.81 -4.07
N ILE A 277 -7.99 33.13 -4.35
CA ILE A 277 -6.92 32.12 -4.48
C ILE A 277 -6.73 31.35 -3.17
N GLY A 278 -6.68 32.04 -2.02
CA GLY A 278 -6.51 31.39 -0.71
C GLY A 278 -7.64 30.42 -0.35
N VAL A 279 -8.90 30.85 -0.51
CA VAL A 279 -10.07 29.99 -0.21
C VAL A 279 -10.20 28.83 -1.20
N THR A 280 -9.96 29.09 -2.50
CA THR A 280 -10.09 28.07 -3.54
C THR A 280 -9.03 26.98 -3.40
N THR A 281 -7.79 27.34 -3.10
CA THR A 281 -6.70 26.37 -2.88
C THR A 281 -6.94 25.51 -1.64
N MET A 282 -7.45 26.11 -0.56
CA MET A 282 -7.86 25.37 0.65
C MET A 282 -8.99 24.38 0.35
N LEU A 283 -10.06 24.81 -0.33
CA LEU A 283 -11.18 23.93 -0.70
C LEU A 283 -10.70 22.77 -1.59
N ASN A 284 -9.94 23.07 -2.64
CA ASN A 284 -9.41 22.04 -3.55
C ASN A 284 -8.55 21.02 -2.81
N PHE A 285 -7.70 21.46 -1.88
CA PHE A 285 -6.87 20.56 -1.08
C PHE A 285 -7.72 19.61 -0.23
N PHE A 286 -8.74 20.13 0.46
CA PHE A 286 -9.66 19.28 1.22
C PHE A 286 -10.44 18.31 0.34
N THR A 287 -10.93 18.76 -0.81
CA THR A 287 -11.68 17.92 -1.75
C THR A 287 -10.80 16.77 -2.26
N THR A 288 -9.56 17.06 -2.69
CA THR A 288 -8.64 16.02 -3.18
C THR A 288 -8.21 15.07 -2.06
N SER A 289 -7.84 15.58 -0.88
CA SER A 289 -7.43 14.74 0.27
C SER A 289 -8.58 13.84 0.74
N ASN A 290 -9.81 14.37 0.87
CA ASN A 290 -10.97 13.56 1.26
C ASN A 290 -11.38 12.56 0.17
N GLY A 291 -11.29 12.94 -1.10
CA GLY A 291 -11.54 12.04 -2.23
C GLY A 291 -10.62 10.81 -2.18
N PHE A 292 -9.33 11.02 -1.98
CA PHE A 292 -8.37 9.93 -1.83
C PHE A 292 -8.56 9.14 -0.53
N ARG A 293 -8.85 9.80 0.60
CA ARG A 293 -9.13 9.10 1.87
C ARG A 293 -10.36 8.20 1.79
N SER A 294 -11.32 8.51 0.93
CA SER A 294 -12.52 7.68 0.74
C SER A 294 -12.23 6.35 0.02
N THR A 295 -11.12 6.25 -0.72
CA THR A 295 -10.70 5.00 -1.38
C THR A 295 -9.84 4.14 -0.46
N LEU A 296 -9.23 4.73 0.56
CA LEU A 296 -8.43 4.01 1.54
C LEU A 296 -9.33 3.31 2.56
N PRO A 297 -8.99 2.07 2.98
CA PRO A 297 -9.69 1.42 4.07
C PRO A 297 -9.56 2.23 5.35
N VAL A 298 -10.56 2.14 6.23
CA VAL A 298 -10.60 2.89 7.49
C VAL A 298 -9.59 2.28 8.48
N VAL A 299 -8.33 2.67 8.32
CA VAL A 299 -7.22 2.28 9.20
C VAL A 299 -6.66 3.52 9.89
N SER A 300 -6.52 3.45 11.21
CA SER A 300 -6.05 4.57 12.05
C SER A 300 -4.54 4.86 11.93
N ASN A 301 -3.77 3.96 11.29
CA ASN A 301 -2.31 3.95 11.34
C ASN A 301 -1.60 4.46 10.08
N LEU A 302 -2.23 5.36 9.30
CA LEU A 302 -1.63 5.96 8.10
C LEU A 302 -0.73 7.17 8.43
N THR A 303 0.37 6.94 9.16
CA THR A 303 1.15 8.06 9.71
C THR A 303 1.77 8.97 8.65
N ALA A 304 2.37 8.42 7.59
CA ALA A 304 3.01 9.23 6.53
C ALA A 304 1.99 10.12 5.79
N MET A 305 0.87 9.56 5.35
CA MET A 305 -0.20 10.31 4.68
C MET A 305 -0.86 11.34 5.61
N ASN A 306 -1.06 11.01 6.89
CA ASN A 306 -1.60 11.96 7.86
C ASN A 306 -0.64 13.13 8.11
N VAL A 307 0.67 12.88 8.18
CA VAL A 307 1.70 13.93 8.29
C VAL A 307 1.74 14.78 7.03
N TRP A 308 1.69 14.18 5.83
CA TRP A 308 1.63 14.89 4.56
C TRP A 308 0.45 15.86 4.50
N ASP A 309 -0.76 15.35 4.77
CA ASP A 309 -1.98 16.15 4.72
C ASP A 309 -1.97 17.27 5.77
N GLY A 310 -1.56 16.95 6.99
CA GLY A 310 -1.49 17.93 8.08
C GLY A 310 -0.53 19.08 7.80
N VAL A 311 0.67 18.78 7.27
CA VAL A 311 1.66 19.81 6.96
C VAL A 311 1.23 20.65 5.75
N CYS A 312 0.75 20.02 4.68
CA CYS A 312 0.26 20.75 3.50
C CYS A 312 -0.93 21.66 3.86
N MET A 313 -1.89 21.15 4.64
CA MET A 313 -3.01 21.94 5.16
C MET A 313 -2.53 23.12 6.02
N CYS A 314 -1.52 22.90 6.87
CA CYS A 314 -0.95 23.96 7.71
C CYS A 314 -0.34 25.09 6.85
N PHE A 315 0.41 24.78 5.79
CA PHE A 315 0.98 25.79 4.90
C PHE A 315 -0.09 26.59 4.14
N ILE A 316 -1.12 25.92 3.61
CA ILE A 316 -2.23 26.59 2.91
C ILE A 316 -3.03 27.48 3.88
N TYR A 317 -3.26 27.00 5.10
CA TYR A 317 -3.95 27.79 6.11
C TYR A 317 -3.11 28.99 6.58
N ALA A 318 -1.80 28.79 6.76
CA ALA A 318 -0.89 29.85 7.15
C ALA A 318 -0.75 30.94 6.07
N SER A 319 -0.83 30.60 4.77
CA SER A 319 -0.85 31.60 3.69
C SER A 319 -2.16 32.41 3.68
N LEU A 320 -3.29 31.80 4.02
CA LEU A 320 -4.55 32.54 4.21
C LEU A 320 -4.48 33.48 5.43
N LEU A 321 -3.90 33.03 6.55
CA LEU A 321 -3.70 33.86 7.74
C LEU A 321 -2.76 35.03 7.47
N GLU A 322 -1.69 34.81 6.70
CA GLU A 322 -0.79 35.87 6.24
C GLU A 322 -1.56 36.97 5.52
N PHE A 323 -2.44 36.61 4.58
CA PHE A 323 -3.28 37.57 3.87
C PHE A 323 -4.18 38.36 4.84
N VAL A 324 -4.80 37.69 5.81
CA VAL A 324 -5.63 38.36 6.83
C VAL A 324 -4.79 39.36 7.64
N CYS A 325 -3.58 38.97 8.05
CA CYS A 325 -2.66 39.84 8.78
C CYS A 325 -2.22 41.06 7.94
N VAL A 326 -1.79 40.84 6.68
CA VAL A 326 -1.39 41.91 5.75
C VAL A 326 -2.53 42.88 5.50
N ASN A 327 -3.74 42.36 5.30
CA ASN A 327 -4.92 43.17 5.07
C ASN A 327 -5.30 44.01 6.31
N TYR A 328 -5.25 43.40 7.49
CA TYR A 328 -5.51 44.08 8.75
C TYR A 328 -4.49 45.18 9.04
N VAL A 329 -3.19 44.90 8.87
CA VAL A 329 -2.10 45.87 9.08
C VAL A 329 -2.14 46.99 8.03
N GLY A 330 -2.37 46.65 6.76
CA GLY A 330 -2.47 47.63 5.66
C GLY A 330 -3.64 48.60 5.82
N ARG A 331 -4.72 48.19 6.49
CA ARG A 331 -5.91 49.03 6.78
C ARG A 331 -5.83 49.80 8.08
N LYS A 332 -4.84 49.55 8.95
CA LYS A 332 -4.62 50.41 10.13
C LYS A 332 -4.26 51.81 9.65
N ARG A 333 -5.18 52.77 9.84
CA ARG A 333 -4.89 54.19 9.61
C ARG A 333 -3.77 54.61 10.57
N PRO A 334 -2.71 55.30 10.12
CA PRO A 334 -1.83 55.96 11.06
C PRO A 334 -2.69 56.94 11.88
N LEU A 335 -2.62 56.88 13.21
CA LEU A 335 -3.14 57.96 14.06
C LEU A 335 -2.27 59.19 13.75
N HIS A 336 -2.64 59.94 12.71
CA HIS A 336 -2.15 61.30 12.59
C HIS A 336 -3.03 62.13 13.52
N ASN A 337 -2.52 62.44 14.71
CA ASN A 337 -3.02 63.58 15.47
C ASN A 337 -2.66 64.86 14.69
N VAL A 338 -3.39 65.19 13.62
CA VAL A 338 -3.58 66.59 13.25
C VAL A 338 -4.80 67.05 14.01
N VAL A 339 -4.58 67.68 15.17
CA VAL A 339 -5.61 68.53 15.76
C VAL A 339 -5.72 69.74 14.84
N TYR A 340 -6.76 69.75 14.01
CA TYR A 340 -7.18 70.98 13.33
C TYR A 340 -7.69 71.93 14.42
N ARG A 341 -6.94 72.99 14.75
CA ARG A 341 -7.50 74.11 15.54
C ARG A 341 -8.54 74.81 14.66
N PRO A 342 -9.79 74.95 15.09
CA PRO A 342 -10.77 75.75 14.37
C PRO A 342 -10.40 77.23 14.49
N GLY A 343 -10.28 77.93 13.36
CA GLY A 343 -10.21 79.38 13.33
C GLY A 343 -9.06 79.98 12.52
N GLU A 344 -9.02 79.73 11.21
CA GLU A 344 -8.57 80.73 10.23
C GLU A 344 -9.07 80.33 8.84
N ASN A 345 -9.61 81.31 8.11
CA ASN A 345 -10.45 81.15 6.93
C ASN A 345 -9.64 80.83 5.65
N PRO A 346 -10.27 80.23 4.62
CA PRO A 346 -9.57 79.65 3.48
C PRO A 346 -9.27 80.72 2.42
N VAL A 347 -8.06 80.71 1.85
CA VAL A 347 -7.77 81.38 0.59
C VAL A 347 -6.98 80.41 -0.31
N THR A 348 -7.72 79.82 -1.24
CA THR A 348 -7.38 79.47 -2.63
C THR A 348 -5.96 78.92 -2.93
N GLN A 349 -5.91 77.65 -3.37
CA GLN A 349 -4.88 77.16 -4.32
C GLN A 349 -5.04 77.89 -5.68
N PRO A 350 -4.23 77.68 -6.75
CA PRO A 350 -2.99 76.87 -6.95
C PRO A 350 -1.88 77.63 -7.73
N GLY A 351 -0.71 77.02 -7.97
CA GLY A 351 0.17 77.51 -9.05
C GLY A 351 1.60 76.95 -9.09
N ASP A 352 1.85 76.08 -10.08
CA ASP A 352 3.18 75.68 -10.57
C ASP A 352 4.13 76.88 -10.80
N LYS A 353 5.39 76.78 -10.34
CA LYS A 353 6.57 77.25 -11.09
C LYS A 353 7.80 76.38 -10.86
N LYS A 354 8.40 76.00 -11.99
CA LYS A 354 9.66 75.29 -12.23
C LYS A 354 10.89 76.18 -11.90
N ARG A 355 12.06 75.51 -11.80
CA ARG A 355 13.47 76.01 -11.80
C ARG A 355 13.96 76.61 -10.47
N GLU A 356 15.21 76.42 -10.01
CA GLU A 356 16.46 75.97 -10.62
C GLU A 356 17.45 75.56 -9.52
N SER A 357 18.44 74.73 -9.87
CA SER A 357 19.57 74.32 -9.04
C SER A 357 20.52 75.47 -8.72
N THR A 358 20.89 75.68 -7.46
CA THR A 358 22.24 76.06 -6.98
C THR A 358 22.25 76.21 -5.46
N GLY A 359 23.29 75.71 -4.76
CA GLY A 359 23.69 76.26 -3.46
C GLY A 359 23.87 75.27 -2.31
N ALA A 360 25.14 74.97 -2.05
CA ALA A 360 25.81 74.49 -0.84
C ALA A 360 24.99 74.17 0.44
N ALA A 361 25.32 73.01 1.00
CA ALA A 361 25.06 72.65 2.39
C ALA A 361 25.74 73.64 3.35
N ASP A 362 25.01 74.08 4.39
CA ASP A 362 25.63 74.51 5.64
C ASP A 362 25.00 73.74 6.81
N LEU A 363 25.80 72.81 7.33
CA LEU A 363 25.58 72.09 8.56
C LEU A 363 26.03 73.00 9.71
N VAL A 364 25.12 73.77 10.32
CA VAL A 364 25.45 74.58 11.50
C VAL A 364 25.48 73.66 12.72
N THR A 365 26.69 73.42 13.24
CA THR A 365 26.96 72.61 14.43
C THR A 365 27.15 73.55 15.62
N CYS A 366 26.53 73.28 16.77
CA CYS A 366 26.68 74.10 17.98
C CYS A 366 28.08 73.91 18.60
N THR A 367 28.87 74.99 18.76
CA THR A 367 30.31 74.87 19.05
C THR A 367 30.77 75.20 20.48
N ALA A 368 29.91 75.63 21.41
CA ALA A 368 30.34 75.77 22.81
C ALA A 368 29.18 75.80 23.81
N CYS A 369 29.26 74.97 24.86
CA CYS A 369 28.41 75.05 26.03
C CYS A 369 29.32 75.07 27.26
N THR A 370 29.40 76.22 27.95
CA THR A 370 30.16 76.38 29.20
C THR A 370 29.21 76.84 30.30
N GLY A 371 28.87 75.94 31.23
CA GLY A 371 27.99 76.20 32.38
C GLY A 371 26.83 75.22 32.51
N ALA A 372 26.19 75.20 33.70
CA ALA A 372 25.12 74.28 34.13
C ALA A 372 24.01 74.03 33.08
N PRO A 373 23.29 72.88 33.13
CA PRO A 373 22.68 72.28 31.95
C PRO A 373 21.59 73.15 31.34
N GLY A 374 21.80 73.61 30.10
CA GLY A 374 20.71 74.12 29.26
C GLY A 374 20.94 75.40 28.45
N SER A 375 22.09 76.09 28.51
CA SER A 375 22.32 77.27 27.65
C SER A 375 23.50 77.09 26.70
N CYS A 376 23.23 77.00 25.41
CA CYS A 376 24.23 77.14 24.36
C CYS A 376 23.80 78.30 23.45
N THR A 377 24.71 79.22 23.14
CA THR A 377 24.45 80.44 22.35
C THR A 377 25.22 80.42 21.04
N HIS A 378 24.60 80.89 19.95
CA HIS A 378 25.30 81.21 18.70
C HIS A 378 25.83 82.65 18.74
N THR A 379 27.07 82.87 18.30
CA THR A 379 27.56 84.21 17.97
C THR A 379 27.39 84.46 16.48
N THR A 380 26.35 85.19 16.10
CA THR A 380 26.34 85.97 14.86
C THR A 380 25.78 87.36 15.14
N ASN A 381 26.40 88.34 14.47
CA ASN A 381 26.40 89.77 14.72
C ASN A 381 25.01 90.42 14.84
N ASN A 382 24.89 91.36 15.79
CA ASN A 382 23.80 92.33 16.04
C ASN A 382 22.40 91.83 16.48
N GLY A 383 22.03 92.22 17.69
CA GLY A 383 20.63 92.29 18.16
C GLY A 383 20.25 91.15 19.11
N GLY A 384 20.27 91.42 20.41
CA GLY A 384 19.96 90.44 21.45
C GLY A 384 18.50 89.95 21.39
N VAL A 385 18.34 88.67 21.05
CA VAL A 385 17.18 87.84 21.42
C VAL A 385 17.71 86.43 21.71
N SER A 386 17.52 85.96 22.93
CA SER A 386 17.86 84.59 23.34
C SER A 386 16.68 83.66 23.05
N GLU A 387 16.74 82.85 22.00
CA GLU A 387 15.79 81.75 21.78
C GLU A 387 16.34 80.41 22.34
N PRO A 388 15.51 79.59 23.00
CA PRO A 388 15.93 78.28 23.50
C PRO A 388 16.09 77.26 22.37
N CYS A 389 17.28 76.64 22.28
CA CYS A 389 17.58 75.57 21.33
C CYS A 389 16.88 74.27 21.77
N PHE A 390 15.80 73.89 21.10
CA PHE A 390 15.18 72.57 21.29
C PHE A 390 16.00 71.49 20.57
N VAL A 391 16.66 70.62 21.33
CA VAL A 391 17.19 69.36 20.81
C VAL A 391 16.00 68.47 20.43
N GLN A 392 15.64 68.44 19.15
CA GLN A 392 14.74 67.41 18.63
C GLN A 392 15.44 66.06 18.73
N VAL A 393 15.18 65.33 19.81
CA VAL A 393 15.39 63.88 19.83
C VAL A 393 14.48 63.31 18.75
N ARG A 394 15.06 62.93 17.62
CA ARG A 394 14.38 62.23 16.52
C ARG A 394 13.84 60.90 17.06
N LYS A 395 12.64 60.93 17.65
CA LYS A 395 11.85 59.72 17.88
C LYS A 395 11.69 59.06 16.52
N LYS A 396 12.27 57.87 16.36
CA LYS A 396 12.15 57.04 15.16
C LYS A 396 10.66 56.86 14.91
N GLU A 397 10.12 57.55 13.90
CA GLU A 397 8.71 57.46 13.54
C GLU A 397 8.35 55.99 13.37
N PRO A 398 7.24 55.50 13.97
CA PRO A 398 6.82 54.12 13.76
C PRO A 398 6.63 53.91 12.26
N PRO A 399 7.15 52.80 11.69
CA PRO A 399 7.11 52.58 10.25
C PRO A 399 5.65 52.65 9.78
N HIS A 400 5.44 53.38 8.68
CA HIS A 400 4.11 53.54 8.08
C HIS A 400 3.45 52.16 7.91
N PRO A 401 2.19 51.95 8.30
CA PRO A 401 1.53 50.64 8.30
C PRO A 401 1.60 49.91 6.95
N ILE A 402 1.64 50.66 5.85
CA ILE A 402 1.84 50.17 4.48
C ILE A 402 3.24 49.57 4.25
N ARG A 403 4.30 50.14 4.85
CA ARG A 403 5.65 49.55 4.78
C ARG A 403 5.70 48.24 5.56
N VAL A 404 5.05 48.18 6.72
CA VAL A 404 4.99 46.95 7.54
C VAL A 404 4.28 45.83 6.78
N ALA A 405 3.14 46.11 6.16
CA ALA A 405 2.40 45.16 5.33
C ALA A 405 3.26 44.61 4.16
N LYS A 406 3.97 45.49 3.43
CA LYS A 406 4.89 45.08 2.36
C LYS A 406 6.07 44.26 2.88
N THR A 407 6.61 44.58 4.06
CA THR A 407 7.71 43.81 4.66
C THR A 407 7.26 42.39 5.01
N ILE A 408 6.02 42.21 5.50
CA ILE A 408 5.46 40.88 5.78
C ILE A 408 5.39 40.04 4.50
N ASP A 409 4.82 40.58 3.42
CA ASP A 409 4.75 39.89 2.12
C ASP A 409 6.17 39.49 1.64
N VAL A 410 7.16 40.39 1.74
CA VAL A 410 8.54 40.12 1.30
C VAL A 410 9.21 39.00 2.10
N ILE A 411 8.97 38.95 3.41
CA ILE A 411 9.48 37.86 4.25
C ILE A 411 8.80 36.55 3.86
N ALA A 412 7.46 36.55 3.74
CA ALA A 412 6.67 35.37 3.41
C ALA A 412 7.06 34.74 2.06
N ARG A 413 7.42 35.56 1.05
CA ARG A 413 7.91 35.11 -0.27
C ARG A 413 9.12 34.19 -0.21
N ILE A 414 9.96 34.33 0.81
CA ILE A 414 11.18 33.52 0.96
C ILE A 414 10.94 32.41 1.99
N THR A 415 10.36 32.73 3.14
CA THR A 415 10.26 31.79 4.26
C THR A 415 9.33 30.61 3.97
N PHE A 416 8.17 30.84 3.34
CA PHE A 416 7.19 29.77 3.08
C PHE A 416 7.70 28.77 2.03
N PRO A 417 8.17 29.19 0.84
CA PRO A 417 8.71 28.25 -0.15
C PRO A 417 9.94 27.50 0.35
N THR A 418 10.85 28.16 1.07
CA THR A 418 12.06 27.51 1.61
C THR A 418 11.71 26.48 2.69
N ALA A 419 10.81 26.82 3.63
CA ALA A 419 10.34 25.89 4.64
C ALA A 419 9.63 24.68 4.03
N TYR A 420 8.78 24.90 3.01
CA TYR A 420 8.10 23.81 2.32
C TYR A 420 9.07 22.92 1.53
N ALA A 421 10.08 23.49 0.86
CA ALA A 421 11.10 22.71 0.17
C ALA A 421 11.91 21.83 1.15
N VAL A 422 12.29 22.37 2.32
CA VAL A 422 12.95 21.59 3.38
C VAL A 422 12.05 20.44 3.86
N PHE A 423 10.76 20.71 4.05
CA PHE A 423 9.79 19.67 4.39
C PHE A 423 9.71 18.57 3.33
N LEU A 424 9.60 18.91 2.04
CA LEU A 424 9.51 17.93 0.95
C LEU A 424 10.75 17.01 0.94
N ILE A 425 11.94 17.59 1.05
CA ILE A 425 13.20 16.84 1.10
C ILE A 425 13.21 15.89 2.30
N PHE A 426 12.90 16.41 3.49
CA PHE A 426 12.86 15.60 4.71
C PHE A 426 11.83 14.47 4.61
N PHE A 427 10.62 14.77 4.12
CA PHE A 427 9.51 13.82 4.01
C PHE A 427 9.87 12.64 3.10
N PHE A 428 10.32 12.90 1.86
CA PHE A 428 10.61 11.83 0.92
C PHE A 428 11.87 11.02 1.30
N ILE A 429 12.85 11.63 1.97
CA ILE A 429 14.03 10.91 2.49
C ILE A 429 13.64 10.05 3.70
N HIS A 430 12.90 10.60 4.67
CA HIS A 430 12.51 9.89 5.89
C HIS A 430 11.67 8.65 5.60
N TYR A 431 10.69 8.79 4.69
CA TYR A 431 9.82 7.69 4.28
C TYR A 431 10.38 6.84 3.14
N LYS A 432 11.64 7.05 2.75
CA LYS A 432 12.35 6.26 1.72
C LYS A 432 11.56 6.13 0.41
N ALA A 433 10.90 7.19 -0.03
CA ALA A 433 9.99 7.14 -1.17
C ALA A 433 10.63 6.66 -2.49
N PHE A 434 11.96 6.80 -2.62
CA PHE A 434 12.75 6.44 -3.80
C PHE A 434 13.65 5.21 -3.63
N SER A 435 13.64 4.54 -2.46
CA SER A 435 14.42 3.30 -2.22
C SER A 435 13.58 2.06 -2.47
#